data_AF-A0A5D4RWL1-F1
#
_entry.id   AF-A0A5D4RWL1-F1
#
_cell.length_a   1.000
_cell.length_b   1.000
_cell.length_c   1.000
_cell.angle_alpha   90.00
_cell.angle_beta   90.00
_cell.angle_gamma   90.00
#
_symmetry.space_group_name_H-M   'P 1'
#
loop_
_entity.id
_entity.type
_entity.pdbx_description
1 polymer ?
#
loop_
_entity_poly.entity_id
_entity_poly.type
_entity_poly.pdbx_seq_one_letter_code
_entity_poly.pdbx_strand_id
1 'polypeptide(L)'
;MEFFEVRAPYYALLKAEDFETAKAIYVKHVAEDDGTLSEEMHEVGKDYALAKFAQAPGENKKLIPIHEILNDFYCAEHEVLIIDGSLL
;
A
#
# COMPACT_ATOMS: atom_id res chain seq x y z
N MET A 1 13.38 -1.40 3.60
CA MET A 1 12.06 -1.01 3.09
C MET A 1 11.08 -1.49 4.12
N GLU A 2 10.38 -0.53 4.70
CA GLU A 2 9.31 -0.76 5.65
C GLU A 2 7.97 -0.69 4.92
N PHE A 3 6.93 -1.16 5.59
CA PHE A 3 5.58 -1.25 5.03
C PHE A 3 4.64 -0.44 5.89
N PHE A 4 3.71 0.27 5.26
CA PHE A 4 2.80 1.18 5.95
C PHE A 4 1.38 0.91 5.51
N GLU A 5 0.49 0.69 6.46
CA GLU A 5 -0.96 0.58 6.23
C GLU A 5 -1.61 1.91 6.60
N VAL A 6 -2.38 2.48 5.68
CA VAL A 6 -3.18 3.69 5.89
C VAL A 6 -4.65 3.29 5.89
N ARG A 7 -5.41 3.78 6.88
CA ARG A 7 -6.83 3.44 7.03
C ARG A 7 -7.79 4.53 6.55
N ALA A 8 -7.36 5.79 6.59
CA ALA A 8 -8.14 6.93 6.15
C ALA A 8 -7.24 8.05 5.59
N PRO A 9 -7.74 8.94 4.71
CA PRO A 9 -9.12 8.95 4.16
C PRO A 9 -9.43 7.81 3.19
N TYR A 10 -8.42 7.21 2.56
CA TYR A 10 -8.57 6.02 1.72
C TYR A 10 -7.59 4.94 2.15
N TYR A 11 -8.02 3.69 2.04
CA TYR A 11 -7.15 2.58 2.39
C TYR A 11 -5.96 2.51 1.43
N ALA A 12 -4.76 2.34 1.98
CA ALA A 12 -3.57 2.03 1.19
C ALA A 12 -2.61 1.10 1.94
N LEU A 13 -1.89 0.29 1.18
CA LEU A 13 -0.73 -0.45 1.67
C LEU A 13 0.48 -0.04 0.85
N LEU A 14 1.48 0.52 1.52
CA LEU A 14 2.63 1.17 0.90
C LEU A 14 3.93 0.49 1.31
N LYS A 15 4.94 0.67 0.47
CA LYS A 15 6.33 0.25 0.70
C LYS A 15 7.22 1.48 0.57
N ALA A 16 8.00 1.79 1.60
CA ALA A 16 8.81 3.01 1.64
C ALA A 16 10.11 2.80 2.45
N GLU A 17 11.03 3.76 2.38
CA GLU A 17 12.26 3.75 3.18
C GLU A 17 11.99 4.11 4.64
N ASP A 18 11.11 5.08 4.86
CA ASP A 18 10.72 5.60 6.16
C ASP A 18 9.29 6.19 6.11
N PHE A 19 8.82 6.65 7.27
CA PHE A 19 7.48 7.21 7.44
C PHE A 19 7.22 8.47 6.61
N GLU A 20 8.21 9.37 6.50
CA GLU A 20 8.05 10.61 5.72
C GLU A 20 7.95 10.31 4.22
N THR A 21 8.73 9.33 3.74
CA THR A 21 8.65 8.83 2.37
C THR A 21 7.30 8.16 2.12
N ALA A 22 6.79 7.38 3.08
CA ALA A 22 5.47 6.77 2.97
C ALA A 22 4.35 7.81 2.85
N LYS A 23 4.41 8.89 3.63
CA LYS A 23 3.49 10.03 3.52
C LYS A 23 3.57 10.71 2.16
N ALA A 24 4.78 10.95 1.66
CA ALA A 24 4.98 11.56 0.34
C ALA A 24 4.41 10.67 -0.78
N ILE A 25 4.59 9.34 -0.70
CA ILE A 25 4.01 8.37 -1.64
C ILE A 25 2.48 8.43 -1.58
N TYR A 26 1.89 8.40 -0.38
CA TYR A 26 0.43 8.47 -0.21
C TYR A 26 -0.14 9.74 -0.85
N VAL A 27 0.43 10.91 -0.55
CA VAL A 27 -0.05 12.20 -1.10
C VAL A 27 0.08 12.26 -2.61
N LYS A 28 1.15 11.68 -3.16
CA LYS A 28 1.42 11.70 -4.60
C LYS A 28 0.56 10.73 -5.40
N HIS A 29 0.24 9.56 -4.83
CA HIS A 29 -0.34 8.44 -5.57
C HIS A 29 -1.74 8.00 -5.12
N VAL A 30 -2.18 8.41 -3.92
CA VAL A 30 -3.44 7.97 -3.33
C VAL A 30 -4.41 9.13 -3.14
N ALA A 31 -4.12 10.06 -2.23
CA ALA A 31 -5.01 11.17 -1.90
C ALA A 31 -4.29 12.29 -1.14
N GLU A 32 -4.83 13.50 -1.18
CA GLU A 32 -4.36 14.62 -0.36
C GLU A 32 -4.44 14.32 1.14
N ASP A 33 -3.55 14.91 1.93
CA ASP A 33 -3.57 14.83 3.40
C ASP A 33 -4.63 15.80 3.95
N ASP A 34 -5.67 15.24 4.57
CA ASP A 34 -6.77 15.99 5.21
C ASP A 34 -6.46 16.39 6.67
N GLY A 35 -5.22 16.16 7.11
CA GLY A 35 -4.75 16.38 8.47
C GLY A 35 -4.79 15.14 9.36
N THR A 36 -5.38 14.03 8.90
CA THR A 36 -5.47 12.76 9.66
C THR A 36 -4.43 11.72 9.24
N LEU A 37 -3.74 11.92 8.11
CA LEU A 37 -2.86 10.90 7.50
C LEU A 37 -1.81 10.35 8.47
N SER A 38 -1.23 11.21 9.32
CA SER A 38 -0.16 10.78 10.24
C SER A 38 -0.67 9.92 11.39
N GLU A 39 -1.95 10.08 11.78
CA GLU A 39 -2.60 9.28 12.82
C GLU A 39 -3.09 7.94 12.26
N GLU A 40 -3.45 7.91 10.97
CA GLU A 40 -4.05 6.77 10.29
C GLU A 40 -3.03 5.89 9.55
N MET A 41 -1.77 6.34 9.46
CA MET A 41 -0.65 5.59 8.89
C MET A 41 0.13 4.87 9.98
N HIS A 42 0.29 3.56 9.83
CA HIS A 42 1.05 2.74 10.77
C HIS A 42 2.02 1.82 10.05
N GLU A 43 3.23 1.70 10.60
CA GLU A 43 4.19 0.69 10.15
C GLU A 43 3.68 -0.71 10.48
N VAL A 44 3.79 -1.61 9.51
CA VAL A 44 3.37 -3.01 9.62
C VAL A 44 4.50 -3.95 9.20
N GLY A 45 4.49 -5.17 9.73
CA GLY A 45 5.49 -6.17 9.39
C GLY A 45 5.40 -6.63 7.93
N LYS A 46 6.54 -6.94 7.33
CA LYS A 46 6.64 -7.46 5.95
C LYS A 46 5.70 -8.64 5.66
N ASP A 47 5.65 -9.62 6.56
CA ASP A 47 4.83 -10.82 6.35
C ASP A 47 3.32 -10.50 6.40
N TYR A 48 2.93 -9.53 7.23
CA TYR A 48 1.57 -9.00 7.26
C TYR A 48 1.23 -8.30 5.94
N ALA A 49 2.12 -7.43 5.45
CA ALA A 49 1.93 -6.72 4.19
C ALA A 49 1.83 -7.68 2.99
N LEU A 50 2.71 -8.69 2.93
CA LEU A 50 2.68 -9.70 1.87
C LEU A 50 1.38 -10.52 1.92
N ALA A 51 0.95 -10.96 3.11
CA ALA A 51 -0.29 -11.71 3.27
C ALA A 51 -1.52 -10.88 2.87
N LYS A 52 -1.54 -9.57 3.17
CA LYS A 52 -2.60 -8.64 2.75
C LYS A 52 -2.59 -8.45 1.23
N PHE A 53 -1.43 -8.16 0.64
CA PHE A 53 -1.31 -7.94 -0.81
C PHE A 53 -1.71 -9.17 -1.62
N ALA A 54 -1.28 -10.37 -1.20
CA ALA A 54 -1.67 -11.62 -1.85
C ALA A 54 -3.19 -11.93 -1.80
N GLN A 55 -3.91 -11.33 -0.85
CA GLN A 55 -5.36 -11.49 -0.70
C GLN A 55 -6.16 -10.36 -1.37
N ALA A 56 -5.50 -9.29 -1.82
CA ALA A 56 -6.16 -8.20 -2.52
C ALA A 56 -6.55 -8.66 -3.94
N PRO A 57 -7.83 -8.53 -4.34
CA PRO A 57 -8.21 -8.77 -5.72
C PRO A 57 -7.66 -7.67 -6.62
N GLY A 58 -7.21 -8.03 -7.82
CA GLY A 58 -6.91 -7.05 -8.86
C GLY A 58 -8.18 -6.39 -9.40
N GLU A 59 -8.02 -5.48 -10.36
CA GLU A 59 -9.11 -4.70 -10.98
C GLU A 59 -10.25 -5.58 -11.52
N ASN A 60 -9.92 -6.78 -12.02
CA ASN A 60 -10.88 -7.74 -12.54
C ASN A 60 -11.64 -8.55 -11.46
N LYS A 61 -11.49 -8.18 -10.18
CA LYS A 61 -12.04 -8.84 -8.99
C LYS A 61 -11.56 -10.28 -8.79
N LYS A 62 -10.44 -10.67 -9.43
CA LYS A 62 -9.79 -11.96 -9.23
C LYS A 62 -8.48 -11.77 -8.48
N LEU A 63 -8.06 -12.82 -7.78
CA LEU A 63 -6.75 -12.84 -7.14
C LEU A 63 -5.64 -12.86 -8.19
N ILE A 64 -4.60 -12.08 -7.93
CA ILE A 64 -3.39 -12.03 -8.75
C ILE A 64 -2.58 -13.32 -8.48
N PRO A 65 -2.00 -13.97 -9.51
CA PRO A 65 -1.13 -15.11 -9.32
C PRO A 65 0.05 -14.83 -8.38
N ILE A 66 0.41 -15.81 -7.55
CA ILE A 66 1.47 -15.64 -6.52
C ILE A 66 2.80 -15.17 -7.12
N HIS A 67 3.20 -15.66 -8.29
CA HIS A 67 4.45 -15.26 -8.91
C HIS A 67 4.48 -13.77 -9.31
N GLU A 68 3.33 -13.21 -9.74
CA GLU A 68 3.19 -11.78 -10.03
C GLU A 68 3.21 -10.97 -8.72
N ILE A 69 2.47 -11.41 -7.69
CA ILE A 69 2.51 -10.82 -6.35
C ILE A 69 3.94 -10.71 -5.82
N LEU A 70 4.73 -11.78 -5.91
CA LEU A 70 6.11 -11.77 -5.43
C LEU A 70 7.00 -10.84 -6.26
N ASN A 71 6.82 -10.81 -7.58
CA ASN A 71 7.56 -9.90 -8.45
C ASN A 71 7.29 -8.44 -8.06
N ASP A 72 6.03 -8.05 -7.92
CA ASP A 72 5.64 -6.69 -7.58
C ASP A 72 6.04 -6.33 -6.13
N PHE A 73 5.83 -7.25 -5.18
CA PHE A 73 6.17 -7.00 -3.79
C PHE A 73 7.67 -6.74 -3.58
N TYR A 74 8.54 -7.46 -4.28
CA TYR A 74 10.00 -7.29 -4.21
C TYR A 74 10.58 -6.27 -5.21
N CYS A 75 9.79 -5.80 -6.18
CA CYS A 75 10.19 -4.76 -7.14
C CYS A 75 10.34 -3.41 -6.44
N ALA A 76 11.54 -2.81 -6.44
CA ALA A 76 11.81 -1.59 -5.68
C ALA A 76 10.92 -0.41 -6.11
N GLU A 77 10.62 -0.32 -7.40
CA GLU A 77 9.80 0.73 -8.02
C GLU A 77 8.30 0.60 -7.72
N HIS A 78 7.86 -0.55 -7.20
CA HIS A 78 6.45 -0.81 -6.89
C HIS A 78 6.14 -0.39 -5.44
N GLU A 79 5.93 0.91 -5.25
CA GLU A 79 5.78 1.58 -3.94
C GLU A 79 4.35 1.46 -3.35
N VAL A 80 3.32 1.38 -4.20
CA VAL A 80 1.91 1.24 -3.78
C VAL A 80 1.45 -0.19 -4.05
N LEU A 81 1.22 -0.97 -2.99
CA LEU A 81 0.82 -2.37 -3.08
C LEU A 81 -0.71 -2.51 -3.19
N ILE A 82 -1.44 -1.75 -2.39
CA ILE A 82 -2.92 -1.77 -2.40
C ILE A 82 -3.40 -0.33 -2.35
N ILE A 83 -4.44 -0.04 -3.12
CA ILE A 83 -5.20 1.20 -3.07
C ILE A 83 -6.69 0.87 -2.90
N ASP A 84 -7.44 1.77 -2.27
CA ASP A 84 -8.89 1.65 -2.15
C ASP A 84 -9.55 1.52 -3.53
N GLY A 85 -10.39 0.50 -3.70
CA GLY A 85 -11.10 0.25 -4.94
C GLY A 85 -12.09 1.37 -5.30
N SER A 86 -12.45 2.26 -4.37
CA SER A 86 -13.25 3.45 -4.69
C SER A 86 -12.50 4.51 -5.51
N LEU A 87 -11.18 4.38 -5.64
CA LEU A 87 -10.32 5.33 -6.37
C LEU A 87 -10.06 4.90 -7.83
N LEU A 88 -10.62 3.76 -8.28
CA LEU A 88 -10.43 3.15 -9.60
C LEU A 88 -11.68 3.22 -10.50
#